data_AF-A0A2M7WY59-F1
#
_entry.id   AF-A0A2M7WY59-F1
#
_cell.length_a   1.000
_cell.length_b   1.000
_cell.length_c   1.000
_cell.angle_alpha   90.00
_cell.angle_beta   90.00
_cell.angle_gamma   90.00
#
_symmetry.space_group_name_H-M   'P 1'
#
loop_
_entity.id
_entity.type
_entity.pdbx_description
1 polymer ?
#
loop_
_entity_poly.entity_id
_entity_poly.type
_entity_poly.pdbx_seq_one_letter_code
_entity_poly.pdbx_strand_id
1 'polypeptide(L)'
;GYEYQIVNNLHTDQFATQTITTSEKGGDSSIKETQQQKTANQNAAQNTTQQPTTLIPDGTDGTFQYRNDLNICKQDGKPIIYLFSTSWCPHCQWIKDTFDKVVNEYVSQGKIVAYHWQLDTHDDTLTSAVETQVPAEALAVYNKFNPDGSIPTFVFGCKYWRIGNGYESQNDLAAEETEFRALIDKIIASDLHKFTIKNSSGTSVASLSDLGAIVLSGICTAQATCTPPDNSFIVQNSSGETVGYIDSSGNLCIETGDCTGGSANCNSPNGQAFLIQDSSGTTQIYIDQTGDLCLTGTLTQSGSP
;
A
#
# COMPACT_ATOMS: atom_id res chain seq x y z
N GLY A 1 31.36 -6.44 -20.69
CA GLY A 1 30.76 -6.07 -19.40
C GLY A 1 30.42 -4.61 -19.50
N TYR A 2 29.14 -4.29 -19.63
CA TYR A 2 28.69 -2.93 -19.84
C TYR A 2 27.69 -2.56 -18.76
N GLU A 3 28.01 -1.44 -18.10
CA GLU A 3 27.19 -0.67 -17.16
C GLU A 3 25.84 -0.33 -17.78
N TYR A 4 24.79 -0.44 -16.97
CA TYR A 4 23.63 0.40 -17.14
C TYR A 4 24.04 1.84 -16.82
N GLN A 5 23.89 2.76 -17.77
CA GLN A 5 23.67 4.16 -17.39
C GLN A 5 22.23 4.29 -16.90
N ILE A 6 22.00 3.90 -15.64
CA ILE A 6 21.11 4.70 -14.81
C ILE A 6 21.94 5.94 -14.49
N VAL A 7 21.50 7.11 -14.90
CA VAL A 7 22.15 8.35 -14.47
C VAL A 7 22.02 8.43 -12.95
N ASN A 8 23.14 8.07 -12.33
CA ASN A 8 23.62 8.27 -10.97
C ASN A 8 23.36 7.19 -9.91
N ASN A 9 24.48 6.53 -9.58
CA ASN A 9 24.88 6.00 -8.28
C ASN A 9 24.10 6.59 -7.11
N LEU A 10 23.39 5.74 -6.37
CA LEU A 10 23.00 6.02 -5.00
C LEU A 10 23.49 4.89 -4.09
N HIS A 11 24.63 5.15 -3.46
CA HIS A 11 24.91 4.62 -2.15
C HIS A 11 24.86 5.79 -1.17
N THR A 12 23.95 5.64 -0.19
CA THR A 12 23.80 6.39 1.07
C THR A 12 23.48 7.90 0.98
N ASP A 13 22.30 8.20 1.53
CA ASP A 13 21.74 9.49 1.92
C ASP A 13 21.22 10.43 0.81
N GLN A 14 19.91 10.68 0.87
CA GLN A 14 19.10 11.68 0.15
C GLN A 14 18.40 11.20 -1.14
N PHE A 15 17.11 10.89 -1.02
CA PHE A 15 16.19 10.77 -2.15
C PHE A 15 15.91 12.16 -2.74
N ALA A 16 16.66 12.53 -3.78
CA ALA A 16 16.35 13.67 -4.62
C ALA A 16 15.19 13.33 -5.56
N THR A 17 14.16 14.17 -5.58
CA THR A 17 13.09 14.13 -6.58
C THR A 17 13.69 14.38 -7.96
N GLN A 18 13.78 13.36 -8.81
CA GLN A 18 14.28 13.52 -10.18
C GLN A 18 13.13 14.00 -11.07
N THR A 19 13.25 15.22 -11.62
CA THR A 19 12.35 15.74 -12.65
C THR A 19 12.97 15.41 -14.00
N ILE A 20 12.33 14.50 -14.75
CA ILE A 20 12.76 14.14 -16.10
C ILE A 20 12.27 15.25 -17.05
N THR A 21 13.18 16.06 -17.57
CA THR A 21 12.91 16.93 -18.73
C THR A 21 12.99 16.11 -20.00
N THR A 22 11.86 15.94 -20.69
CA THR A 22 11.77 15.32 -22.01
C THR A 22 12.16 16.31 -23.11
N SER A 23 12.78 15.81 -24.18
CA SER A 23 13.06 16.57 -25.40
C SER A 23 11.87 16.47 -26.37
N GLU A 24 11.33 17.61 -26.77
CA GLU A 24 10.20 17.70 -27.70
C GLU A 24 10.65 17.44 -29.15
N LYS A 25 9.90 16.59 -29.86
CA LYS A 25 9.74 16.68 -31.31
C LYS A 25 8.24 16.69 -31.62
N GLY A 26 7.78 17.83 -32.13
CA GLY A 26 6.38 18.09 -32.44
C GLY A 26 5.85 17.34 -33.67
N GLY A 27 4.53 17.20 -33.68
CA GLY A 27 3.74 16.69 -34.80
C GLY A 27 2.24 16.78 -34.48
N ASP A 28 1.63 17.89 -34.92
CA ASP A 28 0.22 18.26 -34.82
C ASP A 28 -0.71 17.32 -35.63
N SER A 29 -1.85 16.91 -35.07
CA SER A 29 -3.18 17.07 -35.71
C SER A 29 -4.33 16.45 -34.90
N SER A 30 -5.37 17.28 -34.79
CA SER A 30 -6.67 17.14 -34.13
C SER A 30 -7.63 16.10 -34.75
N ILE A 31 -8.43 15.42 -33.91
CA ILE A 31 -9.80 14.96 -34.26
C ILE A 31 -10.76 15.14 -33.06
N LYS A 32 -12.00 15.52 -33.40
CA LYS A 32 -13.11 16.03 -32.59
C LYS A 32 -13.88 14.96 -31.80
N GLU A 33 -14.47 15.42 -30.69
CA GLU A 33 -15.50 14.78 -29.87
C GLU A 33 -16.70 14.23 -30.67
N THR A 34 -17.30 13.15 -30.16
CA THR A 34 -18.74 12.93 -30.22
C THR A 34 -19.19 12.25 -28.93
N GLN A 35 -19.95 13.00 -28.11
CA GLN A 35 -20.65 12.50 -26.94
C GLN A 35 -21.96 11.83 -27.37
N GLN A 36 -22.25 10.62 -26.88
CA GLN A 36 -23.60 10.10 -26.82
C GLN A 36 -23.87 9.47 -25.45
N GLN A 37 -24.74 10.15 -24.72
CA GLN A 37 -25.44 9.66 -23.53
C GLN A 37 -26.25 8.40 -23.85
N LYS A 38 -26.15 7.39 -22.98
CA LYS A 38 -27.19 6.37 -22.82
C LYS A 38 -27.40 6.04 -21.34
N THR A 39 -28.46 6.65 -20.85
CA THR A 39 -29.50 6.20 -19.92
C THR A 39 -29.19 5.13 -18.86
N ALA A 40 -29.54 5.52 -17.64
CA ALA A 40 -29.70 4.72 -16.42
C ALA A 40 -30.52 3.45 -16.60
N ASN A 41 -30.11 2.39 -15.89
CA ASN A 41 -31.00 1.34 -15.43
C ASN A 41 -30.65 1.02 -13.97
N GLN A 42 -31.50 1.52 -13.06
CA GLN A 42 -31.59 1.09 -11.68
C GLN A 42 -32.43 -0.20 -11.62
N ASN A 43 -31.95 -1.18 -10.86
CA ASN A 43 -32.70 -2.05 -9.94
C ASN A 43 -32.08 -3.45 -9.86
N ALA A 44 -31.42 -3.72 -8.74
CA ALA A 44 -31.68 -4.90 -7.90
C ALA A 44 -30.66 -4.89 -6.75
N ALA A 45 -30.99 -4.18 -5.66
CA ALA A 45 -30.32 -4.37 -4.39
C ALA A 45 -30.69 -5.77 -3.87
N GLN A 46 -29.91 -6.78 -4.27
CA GLN A 46 -29.92 -8.07 -3.61
C GLN A 46 -29.20 -7.91 -2.28
N ASN A 47 -30.01 -7.83 -1.23
CA ASN A 47 -29.59 -7.89 0.15
C ASN A 47 -29.19 -9.35 0.46
N THR A 48 -28.03 -9.77 -0.04
CA THR A 48 -27.37 -10.98 0.44
C THR A 48 -26.56 -10.60 1.66
N THR A 49 -27.06 -10.94 2.84
CA THR A 49 -26.28 -11.06 4.07
C THR A 49 -25.19 -12.11 3.84
N GLN A 50 -24.09 -11.69 3.22
CA GLN A 50 -22.85 -12.46 3.18
C GLN A 50 -22.28 -12.41 4.59
N GLN A 51 -22.29 -13.57 5.24
CA GLN A 51 -21.61 -13.77 6.51
C GLN A 51 -20.15 -13.31 6.34
N PRO A 52 -19.58 -12.53 7.28
CA PRO A 52 -18.22 -12.02 7.15
C PRO A 52 -17.25 -13.19 6.98
N THR A 53 -16.61 -13.29 5.81
CA THR A 53 -15.58 -14.28 5.59
C THR A 53 -14.38 -13.93 6.46
N THR A 54 -14.01 -14.82 7.38
CA THR A 54 -12.81 -14.67 8.20
C THR A 54 -11.58 -14.45 7.32
N LEU A 55 -10.81 -13.40 7.58
CA LEU A 55 -9.57 -13.14 6.86
C LEU A 55 -8.54 -14.22 7.19
N ILE A 56 -7.99 -14.85 6.15
CA ILE A 56 -6.87 -15.79 6.27
C ILE A 56 -5.58 -14.99 6.08
N PRO A 57 -4.65 -14.97 7.06
CA PRO A 57 -3.40 -14.25 6.92
C PRO A 57 -2.45 -14.94 5.93
N ASP A 58 -1.67 -14.14 5.20
CA ASP A 58 -0.60 -14.63 4.32
C ASP A 58 0.67 -14.94 5.13
N GLY A 59 0.82 -14.31 6.30
CA GLY A 59 1.93 -14.54 7.21
C GLY A 59 1.84 -13.70 8.49
N THR A 60 2.97 -13.63 9.20
CA THR A 60 3.11 -12.81 10.40
C THR A 60 4.34 -11.90 10.32
N ASP A 61 4.23 -10.72 10.93
CA ASP A 61 5.33 -9.80 11.21
C ASP A 61 5.38 -9.61 12.73
N GLY A 62 6.35 -10.27 13.36
CA GLY A 62 6.30 -10.52 14.80
C GLY A 62 5.03 -11.30 15.19
N THR A 63 4.25 -10.74 16.11
CA THR A 63 2.97 -11.25 16.61
C THR A 63 1.76 -10.76 15.81
N PHE A 64 1.96 -9.85 14.85
CA PHE A 64 0.90 -9.35 13.97
C PHE A 64 0.71 -10.25 12.75
N GLN A 65 -0.53 -10.53 12.42
CA GLN A 65 -0.94 -11.15 11.16
C GLN A 65 -0.97 -10.10 10.04
N TYR A 66 -0.73 -10.50 8.79
CA TYR A 66 -0.88 -9.60 7.63
C TYR A 66 -1.46 -10.29 6.39
N ARG A 67 -1.94 -9.49 5.44
CA ARG A 67 -2.20 -9.91 4.06
C ARG A 67 -1.54 -8.98 3.05
N ASN A 68 -0.98 -9.55 1.99
CA ASN A 68 -0.29 -8.86 0.91
C ASN A 68 -1.25 -8.13 -0.03
N ASP A 69 -2.48 -8.63 -0.18
CA ASP A 69 -3.51 -8.02 -1.02
C ASP A 69 -4.18 -6.78 -0.38
N LEU A 70 -3.85 -6.45 0.86
CA LEU A 70 -4.37 -5.28 1.56
C LEU A 70 -3.41 -4.09 1.45
N ASN A 71 -4.00 -2.94 1.10
CA ASN A 71 -3.33 -1.65 1.09
C ASN A 71 -3.27 -1.03 2.49
N ILE A 72 -2.25 -0.20 2.73
CA ILE A 72 -2.20 0.65 3.93
C ILE A 72 -3.34 1.68 3.85
N CYS A 73 -4.30 1.60 4.77
CA CYS A 73 -5.37 2.59 4.86
C CYS A 73 -4.85 3.90 5.47
N LYS A 74 -5.37 5.02 4.94
CA LYS A 74 -4.91 6.35 5.28
C LYS A 74 -6.05 7.32 5.52
N GLN A 75 -5.78 8.30 6.38
CA GLN A 75 -6.59 9.49 6.56
C GLN A 75 -5.67 10.70 6.36
N ASP A 76 -6.06 11.62 5.48
CA ASP A 76 -5.27 12.80 5.13
C ASP A 76 -3.82 12.46 4.71
N GLY A 77 -3.66 11.36 3.97
CA GLY A 77 -2.36 10.88 3.49
C GLY A 77 -1.49 10.18 4.54
N LYS A 78 -1.98 10.00 5.77
CA LYS A 78 -1.24 9.36 6.88
C LYS A 78 -1.82 7.98 7.19
N PRO A 79 -1.00 6.97 7.51
CA PRO A 79 -1.49 5.67 7.95
C PRO A 79 -2.41 5.77 9.18
N ILE A 80 -3.45 4.95 9.22
CA ILE A 80 -4.38 4.86 10.36
C ILE A 80 -4.05 3.67 11.26
N ILE A 81 -3.99 3.87 12.57
CA ILE A 81 -3.77 2.84 13.57
C ILE A 81 -4.97 2.76 14.52
N TYR A 82 -5.46 1.56 14.82
CA TYR A 82 -6.59 1.32 15.72
C TYR A 82 -6.20 0.38 16.86
N LEU A 83 -6.71 0.70 18.05
CA LEU A 83 -6.96 -0.24 19.13
C LEU A 83 -8.47 -0.26 19.41
N PHE A 84 -9.07 -1.45 19.36
CA PHE A 84 -10.43 -1.71 19.82
C PHE A 84 -10.37 -2.45 21.15
N SER A 85 -11.05 -1.91 22.16
CA SER A 85 -11.01 -2.41 23.53
C SER A 85 -12.39 -2.33 24.20
N THR A 86 -12.45 -2.70 25.47
CA THR A 86 -13.58 -2.38 26.35
C THR A 86 -13.08 -1.86 27.69
N SER A 87 -13.87 -1.04 28.37
CA SER A 87 -13.49 -0.40 29.64
C SER A 87 -13.23 -1.41 30.78
N TRP A 88 -13.91 -2.56 30.73
CA TRP A 88 -13.89 -3.59 31.78
C TRP A 88 -12.87 -4.71 31.54
N CYS A 89 -12.23 -4.78 30.37
CA CYS A 89 -11.34 -5.89 30.04
C CYS A 89 -9.95 -5.72 30.68
N PRO A 90 -9.50 -6.68 31.51
CA PRO A 90 -8.17 -6.62 32.13
C PRO A 90 -7.03 -6.60 31.11
N HIS A 91 -7.14 -7.38 30.03
CA HIS A 91 -6.13 -7.43 28.97
C HIS A 91 -6.00 -6.09 28.23
N CYS A 92 -7.11 -5.36 28.08
CA CYS A 92 -7.12 -4.01 27.52
C CYS A 92 -6.50 -2.99 28.48
N GLN A 93 -6.81 -3.09 29.77
CA GLN A 93 -6.23 -2.21 30.80
C GLN A 93 -4.71 -2.39 30.91
N TRP A 94 -4.22 -3.63 30.79
CA TRP A 94 -2.78 -3.93 30.86
C TRP A 94 -1.98 -3.22 29.76
N ILE A 95 -2.50 -3.18 28.53
CA ILE A 95 -1.78 -2.65 27.36
C ILE A 95 -2.05 -1.17 27.06
N LYS A 96 -3.15 -0.61 27.60
CA LYS A 96 -3.68 0.72 27.24
C LYS A 96 -2.61 1.81 27.26
N ASP A 97 -1.94 2.00 28.40
CA ASP A 97 -1.00 3.13 28.56
C ASP A 97 0.20 3.00 27.60
N THR A 98 0.65 1.77 27.35
CA THR A 98 1.75 1.50 26.40
C THR A 98 1.33 1.82 24.97
N PHE A 99 0.15 1.35 24.54
CA PHE A 99 -0.37 1.67 23.20
C PHE A 99 -0.56 3.18 23.03
N ASP A 100 -1.27 3.82 23.95
CA ASP A 100 -1.60 5.25 23.91
C ASP A 100 -0.34 6.11 23.87
N LYS A 101 0.66 5.79 24.71
CA LYS A 101 1.97 6.46 24.70
C LYS A 101 2.60 6.39 23.31
N VAL A 102 2.73 5.20 22.75
CA VAL A 102 3.39 5.00 21.45
C VAL A 102 2.67 5.77 20.36
N VAL A 103 1.36 5.58 20.19
CA VAL A 103 0.64 6.21 19.07
C VAL A 103 0.60 7.73 19.21
N ASN A 104 0.47 8.28 20.43
CA ASN A 104 0.49 9.73 20.64
C ASN A 104 1.83 10.36 20.28
N GLU A 105 2.96 9.67 20.52
CA GLU A 105 4.27 10.16 20.07
C GLU A 105 4.33 10.31 18.54
N TYR A 106 3.76 9.38 17.77
CA TYR A 106 3.72 9.48 16.30
C TYR A 106 2.67 10.46 15.78
N VAL A 107 1.50 10.54 16.44
CA VAL A 107 0.45 11.53 16.12
C VAL A 107 0.99 12.95 16.33
N SER A 108 1.71 13.21 17.43
CA SER A 108 2.30 14.52 17.72
C SER A 108 3.37 14.96 16.70
N GLN A 109 4.02 13.99 16.05
CA GLN A 109 4.94 14.23 14.92
C GLN A 109 4.21 14.37 13.58
N GLY A 110 2.88 14.23 13.56
CA GLY A 110 2.06 14.28 12.35
C GLY A 110 2.27 13.10 11.40
N LYS A 111 2.80 11.97 11.89
CA LYS A 111 3.17 10.81 11.05
C LYS A 111 2.03 9.83 10.81
N ILE A 112 1.09 9.72 11.75
CA ILE A 112 -0.06 8.80 11.69
C ILE A 112 -1.34 9.50 12.13
N VAL A 113 -2.47 8.86 11.87
CA VAL A 113 -3.73 9.05 12.61
C VAL A 113 -3.94 7.81 13.47
N ALA A 114 -4.38 7.97 14.72
CA ALA A 114 -4.62 6.84 15.60
C ALA A 114 -5.93 6.99 16.35
N TYR A 115 -6.55 5.85 16.70
CA TYR A 115 -7.78 5.76 17.47
C TYR A 115 -7.66 4.65 18.52
N HIS A 116 -8.21 4.89 19.72
CA HIS A 116 -8.41 3.87 20.75
C HIS A 116 -9.90 3.83 21.13
N TRP A 117 -10.67 3.07 20.37
CA TRP A 117 -12.11 2.90 20.58
C TRP A 117 -12.40 1.89 21.70
N GLN A 118 -13.04 2.35 22.76
CA GLN A 118 -13.72 1.50 23.71
C GLN A 118 -15.13 1.18 23.20
N LEU A 119 -15.38 -0.07 22.82
CA LEU A 119 -16.60 -0.47 22.13
C LEU A 119 -17.85 -0.43 23.03
N ASP A 120 -17.68 -0.53 24.35
CA ASP A 120 -18.77 -0.54 25.33
C ASP A 120 -19.20 0.86 25.78
N THR A 121 -18.28 1.82 25.80
CA THR A 121 -18.56 3.24 26.08
C THR A 121 -18.77 4.06 24.81
N HIS A 122 -18.30 3.52 23.68
CA HIS A 122 -18.27 4.14 22.35
C HIS A 122 -17.33 5.35 22.23
N ASP A 123 -16.27 5.38 23.04
CA ASP A 123 -15.37 6.52 23.23
C ASP A 123 -13.99 6.28 22.58
N ASP A 124 -13.43 7.30 21.91
CA ASP A 124 -12.02 7.32 21.49
C ASP A 124 -11.16 7.92 22.61
N THR A 125 -10.59 7.01 23.40
CA THR A 125 -9.85 7.39 24.61
C THR A 125 -8.50 8.07 24.35
N LEU A 126 -8.09 8.25 23.08
CA LEU A 126 -6.95 9.09 22.73
C LEU A 126 -7.28 10.60 22.74
N THR A 127 -8.56 10.96 22.72
CA THR A 127 -8.99 12.36 22.74
C THR A 127 -9.73 12.69 24.03
N SER A 128 -9.98 13.99 24.25
CA SER A 128 -10.82 14.45 25.37
C SER A 128 -12.29 14.62 24.98
N ALA A 129 -12.61 14.51 23.68
CA ALA A 129 -14.00 14.47 23.24
C ALA A 129 -14.59 13.12 23.66
N VAL A 130 -15.87 13.13 24.04
CA VAL A 130 -16.58 11.90 24.34
C VAL A 130 -17.57 11.64 23.23
N GLU A 131 -17.37 10.55 22.51
CA GLU A 131 -18.28 10.15 21.43
C GLU A 131 -19.49 9.39 21.96
N THR A 132 -20.59 9.46 21.23
CA THR A 132 -21.82 8.74 21.56
C THR A 132 -21.95 7.42 20.79
N GLN A 133 -21.06 7.18 19.82
CA GLN A 133 -21.06 6.01 18.96
C GLN A 133 -19.67 5.85 18.31
N VAL A 134 -19.26 4.59 18.11
CA VAL A 134 -18.09 4.28 17.28
C VAL A 134 -18.46 4.56 15.81
N PRO A 135 -17.66 5.32 15.05
CA PRO A 135 -17.93 5.58 13.65
C PRO A 135 -18.06 4.28 12.84
N ALA A 136 -18.97 4.27 11.86
CA ALA A 136 -19.31 3.07 11.10
C ALA A 136 -18.09 2.49 10.36
N GLU A 137 -17.19 3.36 9.89
CA GLU A 137 -15.93 3.00 9.26
C GLU A 137 -14.98 2.27 10.21
N ALA A 138 -14.86 2.72 11.46
CA ALA A 138 -14.02 2.07 12.46
C ALA A 138 -14.63 0.72 12.87
N LEU A 139 -15.95 0.65 13.02
CA LEU A 139 -16.64 -0.62 13.30
C LEU A 139 -16.52 -1.62 12.14
N ALA A 140 -16.51 -1.15 10.89
CA ALA A 140 -16.26 -1.99 9.73
C ALA A 140 -14.83 -2.56 9.74
N VAL A 141 -13.83 -1.78 10.15
CA VAL A 141 -12.46 -2.25 10.37
C VAL A 141 -12.44 -3.34 11.45
N TYR A 142 -13.04 -3.10 12.62
CA TYR A 142 -13.11 -4.08 13.69
C TYR A 142 -13.73 -5.41 13.23
N ASN A 143 -14.92 -5.36 12.62
CA ASN A 143 -15.62 -6.54 12.14
C ASN A 143 -14.87 -7.28 11.03
N LYS A 144 -14.12 -6.56 10.19
CA LYS A 144 -13.31 -7.15 9.12
C LYS A 144 -12.15 -7.98 9.66
N PHE A 145 -11.40 -7.45 10.62
CA PHE A 145 -10.19 -8.09 11.15
C PHE A 145 -10.42 -8.99 12.35
N ASN A 146 -11.59 -8.87 12.98
CA ASN A 146 -11.97 -9.66 14.15
C ASN A 146 -13.49 -9.94 14.14
N PRO A 147 -13.97 -10.79 13.22
CA PRO A 147 -15.39 -11.11 13.09
C PRO A 147 -15.97 -11.81 14.34
N ASP A 148 -15.12 -12.40 15.17
CA ASP A 148 -15.51 -13.11 16.40
C ASP A 148 -15.67 -12.18 17.61
N GLY A 149 -15.31 -10.89 17.48
CA GLY A 149 -15.58 -9.89 18.52
C GLY A 149 -14.67 -9.96 19.75
N SER A 150 -13.46 -10.52 19.62
CA SER A 150 -12.48 -10.56 20.73
C SER A 150 -11.83 -9.19 21.00
N ILE A 151 -11.32 -8.95 22.20
CA ILE A 151 -10.63 -7.71 22.59
C ILE A 151 -9.44 -8.02 23.52
N PRO A 152 -8.34 -7.22 23.52
CA PRO A 152 -8.08 -6.10 22.61
C PRO A 152 -7.88 -6.57 21.15
N THR A 153 -8.19 -5.72 20.19
CA THR A 153 -7.86 -5.93 18.77
C THR A 153 -7.09 -4.74 18.24
N PHE A 154 -5.92 -5.01 17.68
CA PHE A 154 -5.04 -4.01 17.07
C PHE A 154 -5.14 -4.11 15.55
N VAL A 155 -5.27 -2.96 14.86
CA VAL A 155 -5.24 -2.90 13.39
C VAL A 155 -4.34 -1.75 12.96
N PHE A 156 -3.24 -2.07 12.30
CA PHE A 156 -2.20 -1.13 11.89
C PHE A 156 -2.25 -1.01 10.36
N GLY A 157 -2.65 0.17 9.88
CA GLY A 157 -2.77 0.46 8.45
C GLY A 157 -3.78 -0.41 7.71
N CYS A 158 -4.77 -1.01 8.37
CA CYS A 158 -5.71 -1.96 7.74
C CYS A 158 -5.04 -3.10 6.95
N LYS A 159 -3.81 -3.45 7.33
CA LYS A 159 -3.00 -4.49 6.68
C LYS A 159 -2.46 -5.47 7.70
N TYR A 160 -2.01 -4.95 8.84
CA TYR A 160 -1.49 -5.72 9.95
C TYR A 160 -2.53 -5.73 11.07
N TRP A 161 -2.80 -6.89 11.65
CA TRP A 161 -3.72 -6.97 12.78
C TRP A 161 -3.31 -8.04 13.79
N ARG A 162 -3.77 -7.87 15.02
CA ARG A 162 -3.56 -8.84 16.10
C ARG A 162 -4.77 -8.84 17.01
N ILE A 163 -5.21 -10.04 17.38
CA ILE A 163 -6.26 -10.25 18.39
C ILE A 163 -5.56 -10.69 19.67
N GLY A 164 -5.77 -9.95 20.76
CA GLY A 164 -5.08 -10.12 22.03
C GLY A 164 -3.71 -9.44 22.09
N ASN A 165 -3.07 -9.56 23.24
CA ASN A 165 -1.72 -9.07 23.51
C ASN A 165 -0.68 -10.13 23.08
N GLY A 166 0.46 -9.68 22.56
CA GLY A 166 1.55 -10.56 22.12
C GLY A 166 2.44 -11.04 23.25
N TYR A 167 2.62 -10.23 24.30
CA TYR A 167 3.62 -10.47 25.36
C TYR A 167 3.08 -10.39 26.79
N GLU A 168 1.76 -10.41 26.95
CA GLU A 168 1.12 -10.32 28.27
C GLU A 168 1.45 -11.52 29.17
N SER A 169 1.57 -12.74 28.61
CA SER A 169 1.91 -13.93 29.40
C SER A 169 3.30 -13.87 30.05
N GLN A 170 4.18 -13.02 29.51
CA GLN A 170 5.51 -12.72 30.02
C GLN A 170 5.52 -11.44 30.88
N ASN A 171 4.39 -10.71 30.94
CA ASN A 171 4.26 -9.38 31.52
C ASN A 171 5.29 -8.39 30.96
N ASP A 172 5.52 -8.42 29.64
CA ASP A 172 6.54 -7.64 28.97
C ASP A 172 5.94 -6.52 28.10
N LEU A 173 5.63 -5.38 28.74
CA LEU A 173 5.15 -4.18 28.04
C LEU A 173 6.24 -3.53 27.17
N ALA A 174 7.53 -3.81 27.42
CA ALA A 174 8.62 -3.24 26.63
C ALA A 174 8.72 -3.93 25.26
N ALA A 175 8.47 -5.24 25.20
CA ALA A 175 8.35 -5.98 23.94
C ALA A 175 7.15 -5.49 23.11
N GLU A 176 5.99 -5.26 23.74
CA GLU A 176 4.83 -4.65 23.08
C GLU A 176 5.15 -3.27 22.51
N GLU A 177 5.74 -2.40 23.33
CA GLU A 177 6.15 -1.06 22.89
C GLU A 177 7.12 -1.13 21.69
N THR A 178 8.10 -2.02 21.76
CA THR A 178 9.12 -2.20 20.70
C THR A 178 8.47 -2.65 19.40
N GLU A 179 7.57 -3.63 19.47
CA GLU A 179 6.87 -4.16 18.30
C GLU A 179 5.93 -3.12 17.66
N PHE A 180 5.15 -2.39 18.47
CA PHE A 180 4.28 -1.33 17.96
C PHE A 180 5.07 -0.25 17.21
N ARG A 181 6.21 0.19 17.77
CA ARG A 181 7.09 1.17 17.12
C ARG A 181 7.65 0.65 15.80
N ALA A 182 8.20 -0.57 15.82
CA ALA A 182 8.77 -1.19 14.62
C ALA A 182 7.72 -1.30 13.50
N LEU A 183 6.49 -1.68 13.84
CA LEU A 183 5.41 -1.81 12.86
C LEU A 183 4.93 -0.44 12.34
N ILE A 184 4.79 0.57 13.20
CA ILE A 184 4.45 1.94 12.78
C ILE A 184 5.55 2.50 11.87
N ASP A 185 6.81 2.37 12.24
CA ASP A 185 7.95 2.82 11.44
C ASP A 185 7.97 2.13 10.07
N LYS A 186 7.73 0.81 10.03
CA LYS A 186 7.63 0.06 8.77
C LYS A 186 6.51 0.60 7.86
N ILE A 187 5.33 0.86 8.42
CA ILE A 187 4.20 1.37 7.65
C ILE A 187 4.48 2.80 7.14
N ILE A 188 5.09 3.65 7.95
CA ILE A 188 5.50 5.00 7.52
C ILE A 188 6.58 4.93 6.43
N ALA A 189 7.58 4.07 6.63
CA ALA A 189 8.68 3.89 5.67
C ALA A 189 8.17 3.41 4.31
N SER A 190 7.17 2.52 4.31
CA SER A 190 6.55 2.04 3.06
C SER A 190 5.90 3.14 2.21
N ASP A 191 5.50 4.24 2.84
CA ASP A 191 4.98 5.42 2.14
C ASP A 191 6.09 6.34 1.63
N LEU A 192 7.27 6.28 2.24
CA LEU A 192 8.44 7.09 1.89
C LEU A 192 9.31 6.44 0.81
N HIS A 193 9.37 5.11 0.76
CA HIS A 193 10.23 4.36 -0.16
C HIS A 193 9.46 3.92 -1.41
N LYS A 194 8.93 4.90 -2.14
CA LYS A 194 8.27 4.67 -3.43
C LYS A 194 9.00 5.33 -4.59
N PHE A 195 9.27 4.54 -5.63
CA PHE A 195 9.63 5.06 -6.94
C PHE A 195 8.39 5.64 -7.60
N THR A 196 8.35 6.95 -7.79
CA THR A 196 7.19 7.65 -8.34
C THR A 196 7.47 8.10 -9.76
N ILE A 197 6.57 7.77 -10.68
CA ILE A 197 6.59 8.22 -12.07
C ILE A 197 5.61 9.38 -12.20
N LYS A 198 6.08 10.50 -12.74
CA LYS A 198 5.30 11.71 -12.96
C LYS A 198 5.18 12.01 -14.44
N ASN A 199 4.04 12.55 -14.85
CA ASN A 199 3.86 13.08 -16.21
C ASN A 199 4.51 14.47 -16.35
N SER A 200 4.40 15.07 -17.53
CA SER A 200 4.98 16.38 -17.85
C SER A 200 4.40 17.55 -17.04
N SER A 201 3.23 17.41 -16.41
CA SER A 201 2.67 18.40 -15.48
C SER A 201 3.16 18.23 -14.04
N GLY A 202 4.02 17.24 -13.78
CA GLY A 202 4.52 16.93 -12.44
C GLY A 202 3.54 16.13 -11.57
N THR A 203 2.44 15.64 -12.15
CA THR A 203 1.44 14.81 -11.49
C THR A 203 1.95 13.37 -11.41
N SER A 204 1.89 12.76 -10.24
CA SER A 204 2.21 11.33 -10.06
C SER A 204 1.18 10.47 -10.79
N VAL A 205 1.63 9.60 -11.69
CA VAL A 205 0.78 8.71 -12.50
C VAL A 205 1.00 7.24 -12.21
N ALA A 206 2.14 6.90 -11.60
CA ALA A 206 2.37 5.59 -10.99
C ALA A 206 3.31 5.69 -9.79
N SER A 207 3.20 4.76 -8.86
CA SER A 207 4.14 4.56 -7.77
C SER A 207 4.39 3.08 -7.54
N LEU A 208 5.66 2.75 -7.27
CA LEU A 208 6.12 1.40 -7.01
C LEU A 208 6.86 1.42 -5.68
N SER A 209 6.36 0.70 -4.68
CA SER A 209 6.93 0.71 -3.34
C SER A 209 7.86 -0.47 -3.09
N ASP A 210 8.75 -0.27 -2.12
CA ASP A 210 9.61 -1.28 -1.54
C ASP A 210 8.87 -2.32 -0.67
N LEU A 211 7.53 -2.25 -0.59
CA LEU A 211 6.67 -3.33 -0.08
C LEU A 211 6.05 -4.17 -1.21
N GLY A 212 6.47 -3.96 -2.45
CA GLY A 212 5.94 -4.68 -3.59
C GLY A 212 4.59 -4.17 -4.08
N ALA A 213 4.14 -2.99 -3.67
CA ALA A 213 2.88 -2.43 -4.14
C ALA A 213 3.10 -1.53 -5.36
N ILE A 214 2.25 -1.69 -6.37
CA ILE A 214 2.15 -0.77 -7.50
C ILE A 214 0.79 -0.06 -7.42
N VAL A 215 0.80 1.26 -7.52
CA VAL A 215 -0.42 2.07 -7.68
C VAL A 215 -0.34 2.81 -9.02
N LEU A 216 -1.34 2.62 -9.87
CA LEU A 216 -1.47 3.22 -11.18
C LEU A 216 -2.67 4.16 -11.23
N SER A 217 -2.50 5.35 -11.81
CA SER A 217 -3.66 6.20 -12.17
C SER A 217 -4.48 5.60 -13.31
N GLY A 218 -3.85 4.81 -14.17
CA GLY A 218 -4.49 4.11 -15.29
C GLY A 218 -4.76 2.64 -14.99
N ILE A 219 -4.67 1.82 -16.03
CA ILE A 219 -4.85 0.37 -15.98
C ILE A 219 -3.56 -0.36 -16.32
N CYS A 220 -3.47 -1.63 -15.94
CA CYS A 220 -2.42 -2.54 -16.39
C CYS A 220 -2.96 -3.46 -17.49
N THR A 221 -2.18 -3.63 -18.56
CA THR A 221 -2.48 -4.54 -19.65
C THR A 221 -1.27 -5.42 -20.00
N ALA A 222 -1.48 -6.73 -20.07
CA ALA A 222 -0.51 -7.67 -20.63
C ALA A 222 -0.88 -7.95 -22.10
N GLN A 223 0.05 -7.73 -23.03
CA GLN A 223 -0.18 -7.96 -24.47
C GLN A 223 1.13 -8.24 -25.21
N ALA A 224 1.07 -8.94 -26.35
CA ALA A 224 2.26 -9.41 -27.05
C ALA A 224 3.25 -8.32 -27.51
N THR A 225 2.84 -7.06 -27.60
CA THR A 225 3.73 -5.97 -27.98
C THR A 225 3.32 -4.68 -27.29
N CYS A 226 4.28 -4.02 -26.62
CA CYS A 226 4.06 -2.74 -25.98
C CYS A 226 4.63 -1.60 -26.84
N THR A 227 3.75 -0.82 -27.49
CA THR A 227 4.15 0.42 -28.19
C THR A 227 3.96 1.62 -27.27
N PRO A 228 5.03 2.21 -26.70
CA PRO A 228 4.91 3.29 -25.72
C PRO A 228 4.46 4.59 -26.40
N PRO A 229 3.42 5.28 -25.88
CA PRO A 229 3.13 6.65 -26.25
C PRO A 229 4.28 7.62 -25.89
N ASP A 230 4.23 8.83 -26.43
CA ASP A 230 5.16 9.90 -26.07
C ASP A 230 5.14 10.18 -24.56
N ASN A 231 6.33 10.51 -24.01
CA ASN A 231 6.54 10.80 -22.59
C ASN A 231 6.24 9.63 -21.63
N SER A 232 6.36 8.39 -22.10
CA SER A 232 6.28 7.20 -21.25
C SER A 232 7.58 6.96 -20.48
N PHE A 233 7.47 6.36 -19.29
CA PHE A 233 8.57 5.62 -18.68
C PHE A 233 8.68 4.26 -19.37
N ILE A 234 9.84 3.92 -19.93
CA ILE A 234 10.01 2.74 -20.80
C ILE A 234 11.00 1.77 -20.14
N VAL A 235 10.61 0.50 -20.07
CA VAL A 235 11.50 -0.62 -19.72
C VAL A 235 11.91 -1.32 -21.00
N GLN A 236 13.22 -1.41 -21.24
CA GLN A 236 13.79 -2.02 -22.45
C GLN A 236 14.68 -3.22 -22.10
N ASN A 237 14.72 -4.19 -23.01
CA ASN A 237 15.64 -5.32 -22.92
C ASN A 237 17.06 -4.93 -23.39
N SER A 238 17.99 -5.88 -23.31
CA SER A 238 19.39 -5.69 -23.72
C SER A 238 19.59 -5.32 -25.20
N SER A 239 18.59 -5.58 -26.05
CA SER A 239 18.59 -5.24 -27.48
C SER A 239 17.96 -3.88 -27.78
N GLY A 240 17.47 -3.17 -26.75
CA GLY A 240 16.79 -1.87 -26.88
C GLY A 240 15.32 -1.98 -27.29
N GLU A 241 14.74 -3.18 -27.29
CA GLU A 241 13.32 -3.38 -27.56
C GLU A 241 12.52 -3.04 -26.30
N THR A 242 11.34 -2.44 -26.48
CA THR A 242 10.44 -2.12 -25.35
C THR A 242 9.74 -3.39 -24.91
N VAL A 243 9.83 -3.70 -23.61
CA VAL A 243 9.16 -4.87 -23.00
C VAL A 243 8.10 -4.48 -21.98
N GLY A 244 8.07 -3.20 -21.61
CA GLY A 244 6.98 -2.61 -20.85
C GLY A 244 7.10 -1.08 -20.80
N TYR A 245 6.00 -0.41 -20.45
CA TYR A 245 6.01 1.04 -20.25
C TYR A 245 4.93 1.49 -19.27
N ILE A 246 5.09 2.69 -18.73
CA ILE A 246 4.04 3.43 -18.01
C ILE A 246 3.85 4.77 -18.71
N ASP A 247 2.65 5.02 -19.25
CA ASP A 247 2.35 6.25 -20.00
C ASP A 247 1.99 7.45 -19.10
N SER A 248 1.76 8.60 -19.74
CA SER A 248 1.41 9.85 -19.06
C SER A 248 0.02 9.86 -18.39
N SER A 249 -0.80 8.84 -18.61
CA SER A 249 -2.07 8.60 -17.92
C SER A 249 -1.94 7.53 -16.83
N GLY A 250 -0.76 6.93 -16.67
CA GLY A 250 -0.49 5.88 -15.71
C GLY A 250 -0.93 4.50 -16.18
N ASN A 251 -1.11 4.27 -17.49
CA ASN A 251 -1.35 2.92 -18.00
C ASN A 251 -0.03 2.16 -18.06
N LEU A 252 0.00 0.97 -17.46
CA LEU A 252 1.11 0.03 -17.50
C LEU A 252 0.87 -1.00 -18.61
N CYS A 253 1.82 -1.12 -19.54
CA CYS A 253 1.86 -2.22 -20.50
C CYS A 253 3.04 -3.14 -20.17
N ILE A 254 2.81 -4.46 -20.24
CA ILE A 254 3.84 -5.50 -20.09
C ILE A 254 3.67 -6.54 -21.21
N GLU A 255 4.78 -7.08 -21.72
CA GLU A 255 4.74 -8.01 -22.86
C GLU A 255 4.44 -9.47 -22.49
N THR A 256 4.85 -9.87 -21.28
CA THR A 256 4.64 -11.22 -20.75
C THR A 256 4.17 -11.15 -19.29
N GLY A 257 3.71 -12.28 -18.75
CA GLY A 257 3.13 -12.34 -17.42
C GLY A 257 1.67 -11.89 -17.38
N ASP A 258 1.22 -11.45 -16.21
CA ASP A 258 -0.12 -10.93 -16.01
C ASP A 258 -0.12 -9.68 -15.12
N CYS A 259 -1.23 -8.95 -15.18
CA CYS A 259 -1.47 -7.79 -14.35
C CYS A 259 -2.08 -8.20 -13.00
N THR A 260 -1.45 -9.16 -12.32
CA THR A 260 -1.83 -9.56 -10.97
C THR A 260 -0.74 -9.20 -9.97
N GLY A 261 -1.12 -8.99 -8.71
CA GLY A 261 -0.18 -8.80 -7.61
C GLY A 261 -0.30 -9.93 -6.59
N GLY A 262 0.50 -9.85 -5.54
CA GLY A 262 0.48 -10.80 -4.43
C GLY A 262 1.31 -12.06 -4.67
N SER A 263 2.31 -11.99 -5.54
CA SER A 263 3.25 -13.09 -5.73
C SER A 263 3.91 -13.46 -4.40
N ALA A 264 3.95 -14.76 -4.07
CA ALA A 264 4.53 -15.22 -2.81
C ALA A 264 6.00 -14.80 -2.63
N ASN A 265 6.73 -14.67 -3.75
CA ASN A 265 8.04 -14.06 -3.83
C ASN A 265 8.30 -13.59 -5.26
N CYS A 266 9.19 -12.61 -5.41
CA CYS A 266 9.75 -12.22 -6.69
C CYS A 266 11.24 -12.54 -6.67
N ASN A 267 11.57 -13.82 -6.89
CA ASN A 267 12.97 -14.20 -7.04
C ASN A 267 13.58 -13.41 -8.19
N SER A 268 14.72 -12.76 -7.95
CA SER A 268 15.38 -11.96 -8.99
C SER A 268 15.55 -12.80 -10.25
N PRO A 269 15.04 -12.35 -11.42
CA PRO A 269 15.12 -13.13 -12.64
C PRO A 269 16.59 -13.30 -13.05
N ASN A 270 16.89 -14.42 -13.72
CA ASN A 270 18.21 -14.63 -14.32
C ASN A 270 18.37 -13.65 -15.48
N GLY A 271 19.10 -12.56 -15.27
CA GLY A 271 19.43 -11.60 -16.32
C GLY A 271 19.13 -10.17 -15.95
N GLN A 272 18.81 -9.39 -16.97
CA GLN A 272 18.56 -7.97 -16.89
C GLN A 272 17.09 -7.70 -16.57
N ALA A 273 16.84 -6.85 -15.56
CA ALA A 273 15.49 -6.48 -15.15
C ALA A 273 15.50 -5.07 -14.53
N PHE A 274 14.36 -4.39 -14.65
CA PHE A 274 14.05 -3.27 -13.78
C PHE A 274 13.59 -3.82 -12.43
N LEU A 275 14.22 -3.38 -11.33
CA LEU A 275 13.98 -3.92 -9.99
C LEU A 275 13.58 -2.83 -9.02
N ILE A 276 12.59 -3.11 -8.18
CA ILE A 276 12.37 -2.41 -6.91
C ILE A 276 12.70 -3.41 -5.79
N GLN A 277 13.60 -3.01 -4.92
CA GLN A 277 14.06 -3.82 -3.80
C GLN A 277 13.73 -3.14 -2.48
N ASP A 278 13.54 -3.93 -1.43
CA ASP A 278 13.44 -3.41 -0.07
C ASP A 278 14.80 -3.04 0.53
N SER A 279 14.78 -2.49 1.74
CA SER A 279 15.99 -2.12 2.48
C SER A 279 16.92 -3.30 2.81
N SER A 280 16.44 -4.55 2.68
CA SER A 280 17.26 -5.77 2.85
C SER A 280 17.91 -6.22 1.54
N GLY A 281 17.58 -5.60 0.41
CA GLY A 281 18.00 -6.00 -0.92
C GLY A 281 17.14 -7.13 -1.53
N THR A 282 16.01 -7.46 -0.91
CA THR A 282 15.08 -8.45 -1.46
C THR A 282 14.25 -7.80 -2.56
N THR A 283 14.12 -8.47 -3.71
CA THR A 283 13.32 -7.98 -4.83
C THR A 283 11.83 -8.08 -4.52
N GLN A 284 11.15 -6.95 -4.61
CA GLN A 284 9.73 -6.81 -4.31
C GLN A 284 8.91 -6.59 -5.59
N ILE A 285 9.50 -5.94 -6.59
CA ILE A 285 8.91 -5.74 -7.91
C ILE A 285 10.00 -5.97 -8.96
N TYR A 286 9.69 -6.65 -10.05
CA TYR A 286 10.50 -6.60 -11.25
C TYR A 286 9.69 -6.52 -12.54
N ILE A 287 10.29 -5.96 -13.58
CA ILE A 287 9.93 -6.20 -14.98
C ILE A 287 11.19 -6.74 -15.67
N ASP A 288 11.14 -7.98 -16.14
CA ASP A 288 12.30 -8.65 -16.70
C ASP A 288 12.50 -8.34 -18.21
N GLN A 289 13.59 -8.88 -18.78
CA GLN A 289 13.92 -8.70 -20.20
C GLN A 289 12.92 -9.28 -21.20
N THR A 290 11.94 -10.07 -20.76
CA THR A 290 10.83 -10.57 -21.58
C THR A 290 9.55 -9.75 -21.41
N GLY A 291 9.54 -8.83 -20.43
CA GLY A 291 8.38 -8.07 -20.05
C GLY A 291 7.58 -8.70 -18.92
N ASP A 292 8.10 -9.72 -18.22
CA ASP A 292 7.36 -10.41 -17.16
C ASP A 292 7.32 -9.53 -15.92
N LEU A 293 6.12 -9.26 -15.40
CA LEU A 293 5.91 -8.51 -14.18
C LEU A 293 5.77 -9.46 -12.99
N CYS A 294 6.57 -9.21 -11.95
CA CYS A 294 6.30 -9.77 -10.63
C CYS A 294 6.21 -8.65 -9.61
N LEU A 295 5.25 -8.75 -8.70
CA LEU A 295 5.19 -7.93 -7.50
C LEU A 295 4.65 -8.73 -6.31
N THR A 296 5.26 -8.57 -5.14
CA THR A 296 4.88 -9.29 -3.91
C THR A 296 3.67 -8.67 -3.20
N GLY A 297 3.41 -7.39 -3.43
CA GLY A 297 2.28 -6.64 -2.89
C GLY A 297 1.13 -6.48 -3.89
N THR A 298 0.30 -5.46 -3.68
CA THR A 298 -0.88 -5.22 -4.51
C THR A 298 -0.58 -4.50 -5.82
N LEU A 299 -1.36 -4.80 -6.86
CA LEU A 299 -1.53 -3.91 -8.01
C LEU A 299 -2.86 -3.16 -7.89
N THR A 300 -2.81 -1.86 -7.57
CA THR A 300 -3.97 -0.98 -7.52
C THR A 300 -4.08 -0.18 -8.81
N GLN A 301 -5.15 -0.39 -9.57
CA GLN A 301 -5.45 0.32 -10.81
C GLN A 301 -6.47 1.44 -10.55
N SER A 302 -6.44 2.51 -11.34
CA SER A 302 -7.27 3.70 -11.14
C SER A 302 -7.17 4.28 -9.72
N GLY A 303 -5.98 4.17 -9.12
CA GLY A 303 -5.66 4.68 -7.79
C GLY A 303 -5.12 6.11 -7.82
N SER A 304 -4.66 6.57 -6.65
CA SER A 304 -3.95 7.85 -6.48
C SER A 304 -2.51 7.57 -6.04
N PRO A 305 -1.54 7.51 -6.97
CA PRO A 305 -0.17 7.10 -6.69
C PRO A 305 0.65 7.99 -5.76
#